data_AF-A0A850C0N9-F1
#
_entry.id   AF-A0A850C0N9-F1
#
_cell.length_a   1.000
_cell.length_b   1.000
_cell.length_c   1.000
_cell.angle_alpha   90.00
_cell.angle_beta   90.00
_cell.angle_gamma   90.00
#
_symmetry.space_group_name_H-M   'P 1'
#
loop_
_entity.id
_entity.type
_entity.pdbx_description
1 polymer ?
#
loop_
_entity_poly.entity_id
_entity_poly.type
_entity_poly.pdbx_seq_one_letter_code
_entity_poly.pdbx_strand_id
1 'polypeptide(L)' 'GRWDGAAPSPIALPLRVRTPRGDLSMFTTIATFGAPRDVTVSELAVELFFPLDDATREAFAERP' A
#
# COMPACT_ATOMS: atom_id res chain seq x y z
N GLY A 1 4.99 14.40 18.55
CA GLY A 1 3.89 14.79 17.65
C GLY A 1 2.77 13.81 17.85
N ARG A 2 1.59 14.29 18.22
CA ARG A 2 0.42 13.43 18.39
C ARG A 2 0.01 12.93 17.01
N TRP A 3 0.06 11.62 16.79
CA TRP A 3 -0.56 11.03 15.62
C TRP A 3 -2.05 10.93 15.93
N ASP A 4 -2.79 11.94 15.51
CA ASP A 4 -4.23 11.95 15.58
C ASP A 4 -4.68 10.94 14.53
N GLY A 5 -5.04 9.72 14.95
CA GLY A 5 -5.44 8.63 14.06
C GLY A 5 -6.53 9.09 13.11
N ALA A 6 -6.11 9.53 11.92
CA ALA A 6 -6.99 10.05 10.90
C ALA A 6 -7.99 8.93 10.56
N ALA A 7 -9.27 9.24 10.68
CA ALA A 7 -10.32 8.32 10.26
C ALA A 7 -10.03 7.90 8.81
N PRO A 8 -10.20 6.61 8.46
CA PRO A 8 -9.89 6.12 7.13
C PRO A 8 -10.61 6.97 6.09
N SER A 9 -9.84 7.49 5.12
CA SER A 9 -10.38 8.22 3.99
C SER A 9 -11.41 7.34 3.27
N PRO A 10 -12.62 7.84 2.98
CA PRO A 10 -13.68 7.05 2.35
C PRO A 10 -13.39 6.71 0.88
N ILE A 11 -12.26 7.16 0.33
CA ILE A 11 -11.88 6.97 -1.07
C ILE A 11 -10.70 6.00 -1.11
N ALA A 12 -11.00 4.70 -1.16
CA ALA A 12 -10.05 3.71 -1.62
C ALA A 12 -10.10 3.69 -3.16
N LEU A 13 -8.96 3.93 -3.81
CA LEU A 13 -8.85 3.79 -5.26
C LEU A 13 -8.57 2.32 -5.59
N PRO A 14 -9.52 1.60 -6.22
CA PRO A 14 -9.29 0.22 -6.61
C PRO A 14 -8.27 0.16 -7.76
N LEU A 15 -7.27 -0.69 -7.60
CA LEU A 15 -6.26 -1.05 -8.59
C LEU A 15 -6.47 -2.50 -9.00
N ARG A 16 -6.61 -2.76 -10.29
CA ARG A 16 -6.64 -4.12 -10.85
C ARG A 16 -5.44 -4.35 -11.75
N VAL A 17 -4.69 -5.42 -11.50
CA VAL A 17 -3.49 -5.77 -12.24
C VAL A 17 -3.63 -7.19 -12.76
N ARG A 18 -3.44 -7.38 -14.07
CA ARG A 18 -3.37 -8.71 -14.68
C ARG A 18 -1.96 -9.27 -14.56
N THR A 19 -1.83 -10.49 -14.06
CA THR A 19 -0.56 -11.20 -13.95
C THR A 19 -0.65 -12.58 -14.61
N PRO A 20 0.49 -13.26 -14.89
CA PRO A 20 0.46 -14.64 -15.36
C PRO A 20 -0.18 -15.64 -14.36
N ARG A 21 -0.33 -15.26 -13.09
CA ARG A 21 -0.93 -16.09 -12.03
C ARG A 21 -2.41 -15.79 -11.78
N GLY A 22 -2.98 -14.83 -12.51
CA GLY A 22 -4.36 -14.36 -12.33
C GLY A 22 -4.46 -12.84 -12.19
N ASP A 23 -5.70 -12.35 -12.11
CA ASP A 23 -5.98 -10.94 -11.84
C ASP A 23 -5.89 -10.67 -10.33
N LEU A 24 -5.23 -9.56 -9.96
CA LEU A 24 -5.14 -9.06 -8.59
C LEU A 24 -6.00 -7.81 -8.44
N SER A 25 -6.83 -7.74 -7.40
CA SER A 25 -7.68 -6.59 -7.08
C SER A 25 -7.26 -6.03 -5.73
N MET A 26 -6.87 -4.75 -5.70
CA MET A 26 -6.21 -4.13 -4.55
C MET A 26 -6.69 -2.69 -4.33
N PHE A 27 -6.37 -2.12 -3.17
CA PHE A 27 -6.22 -0.68 -2.99
C PHE A 27 -4.85 -0.39 -2.38
N THR A 28 -4.33 0.83 -2.55
CA THR A 28 -2.99 1.18 -2.07
C THR A 28 -2.98 2.38 -1.14
N THR A 29 -1.91 2.50 -0.35
CA THR A 29 -1.64 3.67 0.49
C THR A 29 -0.16 4.00 0.39
N ILE A 30 0.15 5.27 0.20
CA ILE A 30 1.53 5.78 0.16
C ILE A 30 1.77 6.62 1.41
N ALA A 31 2.81 6.30 2.17
CA ALA A 31 3.28 7.05 3.32
C ALA A 31 4.65 7.68 3.01
N THR A 32 4.78 9.00 3.16
CA THR A 32 6.01 9.75 2.89
C THR A 32 6.69 10.21 4.19
N PHE A 33 8.03 10.25 4.20
CA PHE A 33 8.83 10.69 5.36
C PHE A 33 9.33 12.13 5.16
N GLY A 34 8.76 13.09 5.89
CA GLY A 34 8.88 14.53 5.60
C GLY A 34 9.96 15.34 6.34
N ALA A 35 10.95 14.74 7.01
CA ALA A 35 12.00 15.51 7.69
C ALA A 35 13.36 14.78 7.73
N PRO A 36 14.14 14.75 6.64
CA PRO A 36 15.47 14.17 6.67
C PRO A 36 16.46 15.19 7.24
N ARG A 37 16.91 15.01 8.49
CA ARG A 37 17.97 15.87 9.05
C ARG A 37 19.38 15.44 8.63
N ASP A 38 19.59 14.20 8.17
CA ASP A 38 20.94 13.69 7.87
C ASP A 38 20.98 12.63 6.75
N VAL A 39 20.13 12.74 5.71
CA VAL A 39 20.28 11.87 4.53
C VAL A 39 19.88 12.65 3.28
N THR A 40 20.72 12.60 2.23
CA THR A 40 20.55 13.30 0.94
C THR A 40 19.40 12.71 0.10
N VAL A 41 18.19 12.66 0.65
CA VAL A 41 17.12 11.76 0.21
C VAL A 41 16.05 12.52 -0.57
N SER A 42 15.89 12.18 -1.85
CA SER A 42 14.62 12.33 -2.57
C SER A 42 13.51 11.71 -1.71
N GLU A 43 12.37 12.38 -1.53
CA GLU A 43 11.28 12.00 -0.61
C GLU A 43 11.13 10.47 -0.45
N LEU A 44 11.53 9.96 0.73
CA LEU A 44 11.37 8.53 1.02
C LEU A 44 9.88 8.26 1.18
N ALA A 45 9.39 7.23 0.47
CA ALA A 45 8.01 6.80 0.54
C ALA A 45 7.93 5.27 0.67
N VAL A 46 6.92 4.80 1.39
CA VAL A 46 6.52 3.39 1.45
C VAL A 46 5.13 3.28 0.84
N GLU A 47 4.98 2.39 -0.14
CA GLU A 47 3.68 2.03 -0.70
C GLU A 47 3.25 0.65 -0.19
N LEU A 48 1.99 0.56 0.22
CA LEU A 48 1.35 -0.63 0.74
C LEU A 48 0.22 -1.04 -0.19
N PHE A 49 0.15 -2.33 -0.52
CA PHE A 49 -0.90 -2.91 -1.38
C PHE A 49 -1.77 -3.84 -0.53
N PHE A 50 -3.07 -3.55 -0.48
CA PHE A 50 -4.02 -4.32 0.31
C PHE A 50 -4.97 -5.09 -0.62
N PRO A 51 -5.17 -6.39 -0.38
CA PRO A 51 -6.05 -7.20 -1.21
C PRO A 51 -7.52 -6.83 -0.99
N LEU A 52 -8.30 -6.77 -2.07
CA LEU A 52 -9.74 -6.49 -2.05
C LEU A 52 -10.61 -7.75 -2.17
N ASP A 53 -10.02 -8.91 -2.45
CA ASP A 53 -10.71 -10.20 -2.53
C ASP A 53 -9.85 -11.35 -2.01
N ASP A 54 -10.48 -12.50 -1.74
CA ASP A 54 -9.79 -13.66 -1.18
C ASP A 54 -8.77 -14.27 -2.15
N ALA A 55 -9.01 -14.21 -3.46
CA ALA A 55 -8.06 -14.67 -4.47
C ALA A 55 -6.74 -13.88 -4.40
N THR A 56 -6.82 -12.56 -4.27
CA THR A 56 -5.65 -11.68 -4.10
C THR A 56 -5.00 -11.90 -2.73
N ARG A 57 -5.78 -12.15 -1.66
CA ARG A 57 -5.23 -12.50 -0.33
C ARG A 57 -4.41 -13.79 -0.38
N GLU A 58 -4.94 -14.83 -1.02
CA GLU A 58 -4.25 -16.10 -1.19
C GLU A 58 -2.97 -15.95 -2.03
N ALA A 59 -3.00 -15.08 -3.04
CA ALA A 59 -1.81 -14.76 -3.83
C ALA A 59 -0.72 -14.02 -3.02
N PHE A 60 -1.09 -13.29 -1.96
CA PHE A 60 -0.17 -12.57 -1.08
C PHE A 60 0.35 -13.42 0.10
N ALA A 61 -0.37 -14.48 0.47
CA ALA A 61 0.08 -15.38 1.50
C ALA A 61 1.40 -16.02 1.04
N GLU A 62 2.50 -15.70 1.72
CA GLU A 62 3.80 -16.33 1.49
C GLU A 62 3.61 -17.84 1.61
N ARG A 63 3.64 -18.53 0.45
CA ARG A 63 3.76 -19.98 0.42
C ARG A 63 5.22 -20.30 0.10
N PRO A 64 5.93 -21.03 0.98
CA PRO A 64 7.30 -21.44 0.72
C PRO A 64 7.42 -22.29 -0.55
#